data_AF-A0A396C292-F1
#
_entry.id   AF-A0A396C292-F1
#
_cell.length_a   1.000
_cell.length_b   1.000
_cell.length_c   1.000
_cell.angle_alpha   90.00
_cell.angle_beta   90.00
_cell.angle_gamma   90.00
#
_symmetry.space_group_name_H-M   'P 1'
#
loop_
_entity.id
_entity.type
_entity.pdbx_description
1 polymer ?
#
loop_
_entity_poly.entity_id
_entity_poly.type
_entity_poly.pdbx_seq_one_letter_code
_entity_poly.pdbx_strand_id
1 'polypeptide(L)'
;MPNYVTNRLEINADRETVQNVMDFLKGKTDEDSTPCYIDFNNIIPMPKDLLIEASTSGEFGMQYIIAQQRKPFNSQDDLKVIQWMEIQEEKVREEALQLGMTYLKNWGKYGYPTWYEWSIANWGTKWNAFNQNFEEPNVLWFDTAWEGVPLLIQTLSEIFPDVEFQYAYADEDLGSNVGKGTIRNGETDMTFPDSGSNDAFEIVFFVKPGLEEYLELTNEGYRWKA
;
A
#
# COMPACT_ATOMS: atom_id res chain seq x y z
N MET A 1 8.12 8.92 9.78
CA MET A 1 8.57 7.65 9.16
C MET A 1 7.34 6.79 8.97
N PRO A 2 7.24 6.04 7.88
CA PRO A 2 6.17 5.05 7.75
C PRO A 2 6.35 3.95 8.79
N ASN A 3 5.22 3.39 9.19
CA ASN A 3 5.14 2.13 9.90
C ASN A 3 5.29 0.98 8.91
N TYR A 4 5.95 -0.12 9.29
CA TYR A 4 6.16 -1.27 8.39
C TYR A 4 5.29 -2.46 8.74
N VAL A 5 4.67 -3.05 7.71
CA VAL A 5 3.83 -4.23 7.82
C VAL A 5 4.50 -5.37 7.08
N THR A 6 4.75 -6.48 7.77
CA THR A 6 5.29 -7.70 7.15
C THR A 6 4.14 -8.52 6.59
N ASN A 7 4.31 -9.02 5.38
CA ASN A 7 3.32 -9.77 4.64
C ASN A 7 3.86 -11.17 4.36
N ARG A 8 2.96 -12.16 4.44
CA ARG A 8 3.19 -13.55 4.09
C ARG A 8 2.16 -13.97 3.06
N LEU A 9 2.61 -14.38 1.89
CA LEU A 9 1.78 -14.92 0.82
C LEU A 9 2.22 -16.35 0.51
N GLU A 10 1.38 -17.32 0.82
CA GLU A 10 1.59 -18.71 0.46
C GLU A 10 0.71 -19.10 -0.73
N ILE A 11 1.33 -19.71 -1.74
CA ILE A 11 0.70 -20.08 -3.01
C ILE A 11 0.39 -21.58 -2.97
N ASN A 12 -0.89 -21.94 -2.81
CA ASN A 12 -1.31 -23.33 -2.69
C ASN A 12 -1.62 -23.92 -4.07
N ALA A 13 -0.59 -24.37 -4.78
CA ALA A 13 -0.71 -25.04 -6.08
C ALA A 13 0.43 -26.04 -6.32
N ASP A 14 0.38 -26.76 -7.45
CA ASP A 14 1.50 -27.57 -7.89
C ASP A 14 2.71 -26.69 -8.27
N ARG A 15 3.90 -27.30 -8.32
CA ARG A 15 5.17 -26.57 -8.53
C ARG A 15 5.21 -25.76 -9.82
N GLU A 16 4.62 -26.27 -10.91
CA GLU A 16 4.60 -25.55 -12.19
C GLU A 16 3.72 -24.30 -12.06
N THR A 17 2.55 -24.44 -11.46
CA THR A 17 1.65 -23.32 -11.19
C THR A 17 2.27 -22.29 -10.25
N VAL A 18 2.94 -22.71 -9.18
CA VAL A 18 3.64 -21.76 -8.28
C VAL A 18 4.71 -20.98 -9.03
N GLN A 19 5.51 -21.65 -9.88
CA GLN A 19 6.51 -20.97 -10.69
C GLN A 19 5.89 -19.95 -11.65
N ASN A 20 4.75 -20.28 -12.26
CA ASN A 20 4.03 -19.36 -13.15
C ASN A 20 3.54 -18.10 -12.40
N VAL A 21 3.02 -18.26 -11.18
CA VAL A 21 2.64 -17.13 -10.32
C VAL A 21 3.86 -16.28 -9.96
N MET A 22 4.96 -16.90 -9.51
CA MET A 22 6.18 -16.18 -9.17
C MET A 22 6.80 -15.46 -10.37
N ASP A 23 6.74 -16.07 -11.56
CA ASP A 23 7.20 -15.46 -12.80
C ASP A 23 6.35 -14.28 -13.26
N PHE A 24 5.07 -14.28 -12.91
CA PHE A 24 4.18 -13.14 -13.12
C PHE A 24 4.45 -12.01 -12.12
N LEU A 25 4.69 -12.34 -10.86
CA LEU A 25 4.91 -11.37 -9.80
C LEU A 25 6.26 -10.66 -9.91
N LYS A 26 7.32 -11.35 -10.34
CA LYS A 26 8.69 -10.84 -10.29
C LYS A 26 8.88 -9.51 -11.04
N GLY A 27 9.56 -8.58 -10.38
CA GLY A 27 9.96 -7.31 -10.96
C GLY A 27 11.33 -7.37 -11.62
N LYS A 28 11.87 -6.20 -11.94
CA LYS A 28 13.29 -6.09 -12.34
C LYS A 28 14.18 -6.28 -11.11
N THR A 29 15.27 -7.00 -11.27
CA THR A 29 16.34 -7.05 -10.27
C THR A 29 16.95 -5.66 -10.09
N ASP A 30 17.20 -5.29 -8.83
CA ASP A 30 17.83 -4.02 -8.49
C ASP A 30 19.31 -3.98 -8.94
N GLU A 31 19.91 -2.78 -8.94
CA GLU A 31 21.28 -2.56 -9.40
C GLU A 31 22.31 -3.36 -8.59
N ASP A 32 22.01 -3.65 -7.33
CA ASP A 32 22.83 -4.46 -6.41
C ASP A 32 22.62 -5.98 -6.57
N SER A 33 21.88 -6.39 -7.61
CA SER A 33 21.46 -7.77 -7.87
C SER A 33 20.47 -8.35 -6.84
N THR A 34 19.85 -7.52 -6.00
CA THR A 34 18.76 -7.95 -5.12
C THR A 34 17.54 -8.34 -5.98
N PRO A 35 17.02 -9.57 -5.86
CA PRO A 35 15.86 -10.01 -6.62
C PRO A 35 14.58 -9.30 -6.14
N CYS A 36 13.76 -8.86 -7.09
CA CYS A 36 12.40 -8.39 -6.84
C CYS A 36 11.42 -9.54 -7.13
N TYR A 37 10.95 -10.20 -6.09
CA TYR A 37 10.04 -11.34 -6.17
C TYR A 37 8.57 -10.93 -6.42
N ILE A 38 8.19 -9.73 -6.02
CA ILE A 38 6.87 -9.15 -6.27
C ILE A 38 6.96 -7.66 -6.58
N ASP A 39 6.43 -7.29 -7.75
CA ASP A 39 6.19 -5.91 -8.16
C ASP A 39 4.68 -5.71 -8.33
N PHE A 40 4.08 -4.85 -7.50
CA PHE A 40 2.64 -4.59 -7.54
C PHE A 40 2.15 -4.06 -8.89
N ASN A 41 3.03 -3.47 -9.71
CA ASN A 41 2.68 -3.03 -11.06
C ASN A 41 2.37 -4.20 -12.01
N ASN A 42 2.84 -5.42 -11.72
CA ASN A 42 2.46 -6.59 -12.50
C ASN A 42 1.01 -7.00 -12.24
N ILE A 43 0.48 -6.73 -11.04
CA ILE A 43 -0.91 -7.03 -10.67
C ILE A 43 -1.83 -5.86 -11.08
N ILE A 44 -1.56 -4.66 -10.57
CA ILE A 44 -2.29 -3.44 -10.90
C ILE A 44 -1.28 -2.37 -11.31
N PRO A 45 -1.10 -2.11 -12.62
CA PRO A 45 -0.08 -1.19 -13.11
C PRO A 45 -0.43 0.26 -12.82
N MET A 46 0.49 0.98 -12.17
CA MET A 46 0.33 2.42 -11.97
C MET A 46 0.60 3.19 -13.27
N PRO A 47 -0.29 4.11 -13.67
CA PRO A 47 -0.02 5.01 -14.79
C PRO A 47 1.24 5.85 -14.57
N LYS A 48 2.15 5.86 -15.54
CA LYS A 48 3.41 6.63 -15.45
C LYS A 48 3.21 8.14 -15.30
N ASP A 49 2.11 8.68 -15.82
CA ASP A 49 1.74 10.09 -15.68
C ASP A 49 1.50 10.50 -14.21
N LEU A 50 1.20 9.53 -13.33
CA LEU A 50 1.01 9.75 -11.89
C LEU A 50 2.34 9.75 -11.11
N LEU A 51 3.46 9.32 -11.71
CA LEU A 51 4.80 9.33 -11.10
C LEU A 51 5.39 10.75 -11.01
N ILE A 52 4.65 11.65 -10.37
CA ILE A 52 5.02 13.03 -10.09
C ILE A 52 4.94 13.27 -8.58
N GLU A 53 5.70 14.24 -8.08
CA GLU A 53 5.70 14.55 -6.65
C GLU A 53 4.30 14.91 -6.14
N ALA A 54 3.93 14.36 -4.98
CA ALA A 54 2.77 14.76 -4.18
C ALA A 54 3.21 15.84 -3.18
N SER A 55 2.77 17.08 -3.36
CA SER A 55 3.22 18.20 -2.53
C SER A 55 2.12 19.22 -2.26
N THR A 56 2.24 19.95 -1.15
CA THR A 56 1.35 21.05 -0.79
C THR A 56 1.30 22.13 -1.88
N SER A 57 2.42 22.38 -2.56
CA SER A 57 2.49 23.36 -3.65
C SER A 57 1.60 22.94 -4.83
N GLY A 58 1.66 21.67 -5.23
CA GLY A 58 0.81 21.13 -6.31
C GLY A 58 -0.67 21.12 -5.93
N GLU A 59 -0.98 20.72 -4.69
CA GLU A 59 -2.34 20.72 -4.17
C GLU A 59 -2.94 22.13 -4.15
N PHE A 60 -2.22 23.11 -3.60
CA PHE A 60 -2.68 24.50 -3.51
C PHE A 60 -2.76 25.14 -4.89
N GLY A 61 -1.84 24.83 -5.81
CA GLY A 61 -1.93 25.25 -7.20
C GLY A 61 -3.21 24.77 -7.87
N MET A 62 -3.54 23.48 -7.72
CA MET A 62 -4.78 22.90 -8.24
C MET A 62 -6.02 23.56 -7.63
N GLN A 63 -6.07 23.66 -6.30
CA GLN A 63 -7.20 24.26 -5.58
C GLN A 63 -7.38 25.74 -5.95
N TYR A 64 -6.29 26.48 -6.16
CA TYR A 64 -6.34 27.88 -6.60
C TYR A 64 -6.97 28.01 -7.98
N ILE A 65 -6.57 27.19 -8.95
CA ILE A 65 -7.14 27.21 -10.30
C ILE A 65 -8.67 26.98 -10.25
N ILE A 66 -9.11 26.01 -9.43
CA ILE A 66 -10.53 25.74 -9.21
C ILE A 66 -11.22 26.94 -8.55
N ALA A 67 -10.64 27.49 -7.49
CA ALA A 67 -11.18 28.63 -6.76
C ALA A 67 -11.37 29.85 -7.66
N GLN A 68 -10.43 30.14 -8.56
CA GLN A 68 -10.55 31.27 -9.49
C GLN A 68 -11.77 31.16 -10.42
N GLN A 69 -12.17 29.94 -10.79
CA GLN A 69 -13.36 29.70 -11.62
C GLN A 69 -14.68 29.89 -10.88
N ARG A 70 -14.67 29.85 -9.53
CA ARG A 70 -15.87 29.99 -8.70
C ARG A 70 -16.22 31.43 -8.37
N LYS A 71 -15.38 32.41 -8.74
CA LYS A 71 -15.60 33.82 -8.41
C LYS A 71 -16.95 34.34 -8.93
N PRO A 72 -17.69 35.14 -8.14
CA PRO A 72 -17.36 35.62 -6.78
C PRO A 72 -17.80 34.69 -5.64
N PHE A 73 -18.31 33.49 -5.92
CA PHE A 73 -18.93 32.57 -4.95
C PHE A 73 -17.92 31.66 -4.24
N ASN A 74 -16.75 32.19 -3.90
CA ASN A 74 -15.71 31.41 -3.24
C ASN A 74 -16.11 30.95 -1.83
N SER A 75 -15.76 29.71 -1.50
CA SER A 75 -15.89 29.17 -0.14
C SER A 75 -14.84 29.74 0.80
N GLN A 76 -14.98 29.49 2.11
CA GLN A 76 -13.95 29.88 3.08
C GLN A 76 -12.61 29.18 2.81
N ASP A 77 -12.63 27.94 2.31
CA ASP A 77 -11.40 27.21 1.99
C ASP A 77 -10.77 27.71 0.69
N ASP A 78 -11.57 28.07 -0.32
CA ASP A 78 -11.07 28.75 -1.52
C ASP A 78 -10.31 30.03 -1.13
N LEU A 79 -10.86 30.83 -0.20
CA LEU A 79 -10.22 32.07 0.25
C LEU A 79 -8.88 31.84 0.96
N LYS A 80 -8.74 30.76 1.75
CA LYS A 80 -7.46 30.41 2.38
C LYS A 80 -6.40 30.07 1.34
N VAL A 81 -6.77 29.28 0.33
CA VAL A 81 -5.86 28.89 -0.76
C VAL A 81 -5.47 30.12 -1.59
N ILE A 82 -6.43 30.98 -1.93
CA ILE A 82 -6.18 32.23 -2.64
C ILE A 82 -5.20 33.09 -1.86
N GLN A 83 -5.46 33.30 -0.56
CA GLN A 83 -4.57 34.09 0.29
C GLN A 83 -3.16 33.48 0.33
N TRP A 84 -3.03 32.17 0.53
CA TRP A 84 -1.74 31.49 0.57
C TRP A 84 -0.97 31.65 -0.74
N MET A 85 -1.63 31.49 -1.89
CA MET A 85 -1.00 31.62 -3.20
C MET A 85 -0.60 33.07 -3.52
N GLU A 86 -1.42 34.04 -3.13
CA GLU A 86 -1.21 35.46 -3.44
C GLU A 86 -0.10 36.11 -2.61
N ILE A 87 0.29 35.52 -1.47
CA ILE A 87 1.45 35.97 -0.69
C ILE A 87 2.78 35.34 -1.15
N GLN A 88 2.74 34.27 -1.96
CA GLN A 88 3.97 33.65 -2.48
C GLN A 88 4.66 34.55 -3.50
N GLU A 89 5.98 34.43 -3.59
CA GLU A 89 6.78 34.99 -4.69
C GLU A 89 6.29 34.48 -6.05
N GLU A 90 6.46 35.30 -7.09
CA GLU A 90 5.94 35.02 -8.44
C GLU A 90 6.40 33.66 -8.96
N LYS A 91 7.70 33.35 -8.84
CA LYS A 91 8.26 32.07 -9.29
C LYS A 91 7.64 30.87 -8.58
N VAL A 92 7.48 30.93 -7.26
CA VAL A 92 6.86 29.85 -6.46
C VAL A 92 5.41 29.67 -6.88
N ARG A 93 4.70 30.76 -7.11
CA ARG A 93 3.30 30.74 -7.58
C ARG A 93 3.19 30.12 -8.97
N GLU A 94 4.07 30.45 -9.90
CA GLU A 94 4.09 29.88 -11.24
C GLU A 94 4.36 28.36 -11.21
N GLU A 95 5.34 27.92 -10.41
CA GLU A 95 5.64 26.49 -10.22
C GLU A 95 4.45 25.73 -9.62
N ALA A 96 3.81 26.29 -8.59
CA ALA A 96 2.61 25.74 -7.98
C ALA A 96 1.47 25.60 -9.00
N LEU A 97 1.21 26.63 -9.81
CA LEU A 97 0.16 26.60 -10.84
C LEU A 97 0.44 25.57 -11.93
N GLN A 98 1.70 25.43 -12.36
CA GLN A 98 2.09 24.44 -13.36
C GLN A 98 1.91 23.01 -12.84
N LEU A 99 2.30 22.76 -11.58
CA LEU A 99 2.10 21.46 -10.94
C LEU A 99 0.61 21.20 -10.70
N GLY A 100 -0.14 22.20 -10.24
CA GLY A 100 -1.59 22.14 -10.05
C GLY A 100 -2.36 21.85 -11.33
N MET A 101 -1.94 22.41 -12.46
CA MET A 101 -2.51 22.06 -13.77
C MET A 101 -2.21 20.62 -14.17
N THR A 102 -1.04 20.09 -13.80
CA THR A 102 -0.70 18.69 -14.02
C THR A 102 -1.59 17.79 -13.17
N TYR A 103 -1.82 18.14 -11.91
CA TYR A 103 -2.73 17.41 -11.02
C TYR A 103 -4.16 17.41 -11.57
N LEU A 104 -4.68 18.54 -12.06
CA LEU A 104 -6.02 18.60 -12.67
C LEU A 104 -6.14 17.69 -13.90
N LYS A 105 -5.11 17.64 -14.75
CA LYS A 105 -5.08 16.75 -15.92
C LYS A 105 -5.09 15.29 -15.50
N ASN A 106 -4.25 14.94 -14.52
CA ASN A 106 -4.17 13.59 -13.98
C ASN A 106 -5.50 13.17 -13.33
N TRP A 107 -6.09 14.05 -12.53
CA TRP A 107 -7.41 13.85 -11.93
C TRP A 107 -8.47 13.56 -12.98
N GLY A 108 -8.52 14.37 -14.05
CA GLY A 108 -9.48 14.17 -15.14
C GLY A 108 -9.29 12.85 -15.90
N LYS A 109 -8.07 12.32 -15.96
CA LYS A 109 -7.74 11.09 -16.71
C LYS A 109 -7.85 9.82 -15.87
N TYR A 110 -7.44 9.88 -14.61
CA TYR A 110 -7.27 8.70 -13.75
C TYR A 110 -8.12 8.75 -12.48
N GLY A 111 -8.70 9.90 -12.13
CA GLY A 111 -9.38 10.12 -10.85
C GLY A 111 -8.43 10.43 -9.69
N TYR A 112 -7.12 10.53 -9.94
CA TYR A 112 -6.10 10.80 -8.93
C TYR A 112 -5.10 11.83 -9.44
N PRO A 113 -4.58 12.74 -8.59
CA PRO A 113 -3.67 13.78 -9.03
C PRO A 113 -2.23 13.24 -9.16
N THR A 114 -1.84 12.29 -8.30
CA THR A 114 -0.48 11.75 -8.20
C THR A 114 -0.47 10.25 -7.89
N TRP A 115 0.72 9.67 -7.81
CA TRP A 115 0.95 8.29 -7.39
C TRP A 115 0.48 8.05 -5.96
N TYR A 116 0.51 9.07 -5.10
CA TYR A 116 0.32 8.88 -3.66
C TYR A 116 -1.09 8.41 -3.33
N GLU A 117 -2.10 9.15 -3.79
CA GLU A 117 -3.50 8.77 -3.58
C GLU A 117 -3.86 7.51 -4.38
N TRP A 118 -3.27 7.36 -5.57
CA TRP A 118 -3.51 6.21 -6.43
C TRP A 118 -3.02 4.91 -5.78
N SER A 119 -1.78 4.87 -5.28
CA SER A 119 -1.21 3.66 -4.66
C SER A 119 -2.00 3.23 -3.43
N ILE A 120 -2.39 4.18 -2.57
CA ILE A 120 -3.21 3.87 -1.39
C ILE A 120 -4.56 3.29 -1.81
N ALA A 121 -5.21 3.87 -2.81
CA ALA A 121 -6.53 3.42 -3.24
C ALA A 121 -6.53 2.09 -4.01
N ASN A 122 -5.45 1.77 -4.73
CA ASN A 122 -5.40 0.62 -5.64
C ASN A 122 -4.57 -0.54 -5.07
N TRP A 123 -3.49 -0.26 -4.35
CA TRP A 123 -2.66 -1.27 -3.70
C TRP A 123 -2.96 -1.43 -2.20
N GLY A 124 -3.63 -0.46 -1.58
CA GLY A 124 -3.89 -0.43 -0.13
C GLY A 124 -2.75 0.18 0.69
N THR A 125 -1.58 0.38 0.08
CA THR A 125 -0.34 0.80 0.73
C THR A 125 0.29 1.97 -0.03
N LYS A 126 1.17 2.71 0.66
CA LYS A 126 1.87 3.86 0.08
C LYS A 126 2.80 3.50 -1.06
N TRP A 127 3.56 2.43 -0.89
CA TRP A 127 4.67 2.05 -1.76
C TRP A 127 4.56 0.61 -2.20
N ASN A 128 5.31 0.28 -3.24
CA ASN A 128 5.52 -1.10 -3.66
C ASN A 128 6.20 -1.92 -2.55
N ALA A 129 6.18 -3.25 -2.68
CA ALA A 129 6.83 -4.16 -1.75
C ALA A 129 8.35 -3.93 -1.66
N PHE A 130 8.91 -4.06 -0.45
CA PHE A 130 10.36 -4.03 -0.19
C PHE A 130 10.73 -5.15 0.80
N ASN A 131 12.02 -5.34 1.09
CA ASN A 131 12.53 -6.41 1.97
C ASN A 131 11.92 -7.79 1.64
N GLN A 132 12.07 -8.21 0.39
CA GLN A 132 11.38 -9.38 -0.12
C GLN A 132 12.23 -10.65 0.06
N ASN A 133 11.60 -11.75 0.42
CA ASN A 133 12.24 -13.05 0.52
C ASN A 133 11.30 -14.15 0.04
N PHE A 134 11.77 -15.00 -0.87
CA PHE A 134 11.02 -16.17 -1.31
C PHE A 134 11.57 -17.43 -0.64
N GLU A 135 10.75 -18.01 0.23
CA GLU A 135 10.97 -19.31 0.84
C GLU A 135 10.35 -20.39 -0.05
N GLU A 136 11.23 -21.03 -0.82
CA GLU A 136 10.87 -22.12 -1.72
C GLU A 136 10.14 -23.26 -0.96
N PRO A 137 9.11 -23.87 -1.56
CA PRO A 137 8.72 -23.70 -2.95
C PRO A 137 7.63 -22.64 -3.19
N ASN A 138 7.01 -22.08 -2.15
CA ASN A 138 5.70 -21.43 -2.32
C ASN A 138 5.36 -20.30 -1.32
N VAL A 139 6.26 -19.89 -0.44
CA VAL A 139 5.97 -18.82 0.54
C VAL A 139 6.78 -17.58 0.22
N LEU A 140 6.10 -16.48 -0.07
CA LEU A 140 6.68 -15.19 -0.34
C LEU A 140 6.46 -14.25 0.85
N TRP A 141 7.55 -13.66 1.32
CA TRP A 141 7.59 -12.66 2.37
C TRP A 141 7.96 -11.29 1.78
N PHE A 142 7.30 -10.23 2.23
CA PHE A 142 7.62 -8.86 1.84
C PHE A 142 7.09 -7.84 2.83
N ASP A 143 7.71 -6.68 2.91
CA ASP A 143 7.24 -5.56 3.72
C ASP A 143 6.51 -4.52 2.86
N THR A 144 5.54 -3.86 3.47
CA THR A 144 4.79 -2.72 2.92
C THR A 144 4.77 -1.56 3.91
N ALA A 145 4.46 -0.36 3.41
CA ALA A 145 4.28 0.81 4.25
C ALA A 145 2.81 0.94 4.68
N TRP A 146 2.60 1.10 5.99
CA TRP A 146 1.32 1.40 6.65
C TRP A 146 0.32 0.24 6.74
N GLU A 147 0.10 -0.51 5.68
CA GLU A 147 -1.01 -1.48 5.61
C GLU A 147 -0.61 -2.78 4.91
N GLY A 148 -1.33 -3.86 5.21
CA GLY A 148 -1.39 -5.04 4.36
C GLY A 148 -2.08 -4.73 3.02
N VAL A 149 -2.03 -5.68 2.09
CA VAL A 149 -2.49 -5.53 0.70
C VAL A 149 -3.56 -6.57 0.27
N PRO A 150 -4.61 -6.84 1.09
CA PRO A 150 -5.59 -7.87 0.78
C PRO A 150 -6.32 -7.64 -0.56
N LEU A 151 -6.58 -6.38 -0.93
CA LEU A 151 -7.19 -6.03 -2.23
C LEU A 151 -6.28 -6.41 -3.42
N LEU A 152 -4.97 -6.22 -3.25
CA LEU A 152 -4.00 -6.58 -4.29
C LEU A 152 -3.93 -8.09 -4.46
N ILE A 153 -3.95 -8.85 -3.36
CA ILE A 153 -3.96 -10.31 -3.41
C ILE A 153 -5.29 -10.85 -3.94
N GLN A 154 -6.40 -10.20 -3.63
CA GLN A 154 -7.71 -10.48 -4.25
C GLN A 154 -7.62 -10.34 -5.78
N THR A 155 -7.05 -9.23 -6.27
CA THR A 155 -6.86 -9.01 -7.71
C THR A 155 -5.93 -10.07 -8.33
N LEU A 156 -4.85 -10.45 -7.64
CA LEU A 156 -4.00 -11.57 -8.07
C LEU A 156 -4.78 -12.88 -8.18
N SER A 157 -5.71 -13.14 -7.25
CA SER A 157 -6.54 -14.34 -7.28
C SER A 157 -7.57 -14.36 -8.41
N GLU A 158 -7.96 -13.20 -8.95
CA GLU A 158 -8.78 -13.12 -10.16
C GLU A 158 -7.97 -13.47 -11.42
N ILE A 159 -6.66 -13.16 -11.42
CA ILE A 159 -5.73 -13.49 -12.51
C ILE A 159 -5.42 -15.00 -12.51
N PHE A 160 -5.32 -15.61 -11.32
CA PHE A 160 -5.08 -17.04 -11.13
C PHE A 160 -6.26 -17.69 -10.38
N PRO A 161 -7.43 -17.86 -11.03
CA PRO A 161 -8.68 -18.25 -10.35
C PRO A 161 -8.65 -19.66 -9.74
N ASP A 162 -7.81 -20.54 -10.29
CA ASP A 162 -7.66 -21.91 -9.80
C ASP A 162 -6.69 -22.03 -8.60
N VAL A 163 -5.96 -20.96 -8.29
CA VAL A 163 -4.98 -20.92 -7.20
C VAL A 163 -5.63 -20.38 -5.93
N GLU A 164 -5.40 -21.06 -4.82
CA GLU A 164 -5.73 -20.54 -3.49
C GLU A 164 -4.49 -19.86 -2.91
N PHE A 165 -4.68 -18.64 -2.40
CA PHE A 165 -3.65 -17.88 -1.71
C PHE A 165 -3.95 -17.86 -0.22
N GLN A 166 -3.00 -18.31 0.60
CA GLN A 166 -3.02 -18.03 2.03
C GLN A 166 -2.27 -16.76 2.30
N TYR A 167 -2.98 -15.73 2.75
CA TYR A 167 -2.43 -14.41 2.94
C TYR A 167 -2.54 -13.99 4.41
N ALA A 168 -1.44 -13.50 4.96
CA ALA A 168 -1.39 -12.93 6.29
C ALA A 168 -0.47 -11.72 6.33
N TYR A 169 -0.75 -10.79 7.22
CA TYR A 169 0.11 -9.65 7.47
C TYR A 169 0.08 -9.26 8.95
N ALA A 170 1.19 -8.69 9.41
CA ALA A 170 1.34 -8.20 10.77
C ALA A 170 2.24 -6.96 10.82
N ASP A 171 1.72 -5.96 11.51
CA ASP A 171 2.39 -4.69 11.78
C ASP A 171 3.60 -4.85 12.73
N GLU A 172 4.49 -3.86 12.75
CA GLU A 172 5.57 -3.76 13.73
C GLU A 172 5.07 -3.33 15.12
N ASP A 173 3.93 -2.64 15.21
CA ASP A 173 3.17 -2.48 16.46
C ASP A 173 2.42 -3.79 16.78
N LEU A 174 3.09 -4.66 17.52
CA LEU A 174 2.65 -6.05 17.74
C LEU A 174 1.22 -6.14 18.29
N GLY A 175 0.39 -6.91 17.59
CA GLY A 175 -1.01 -7.13 17.96
C GLY A 175 -1.97 -6.06 17.44
N SER A 176 -1.48 -5.07 16.69
CA SER A 176 -2.28 -4.09 15.95
C SER A 176 -2.17 -4.35 14.45
N ASN A 177 -3.18 -3.91 13.69
CA ASN A 177 -3.19 -3.98 12.22
C ASN A 177 -2.69 -5.32 11.64
N VAL A 178 -3.42 -6.38 11.97
CA VAL A 178 -3.12 -7.74 11.51
C VAL A 178 -4.30 -8.32 10.76
N GLY A 179 -4.01 -9.22 9.84
CA GLY A 179 -5.05 -9.97 9.13
C GLY A 179 -4.51 -11.29 8.61
N LYS A 180 -5.38 -12.30 8.53
CA LYS A 180 -5.03 -13.63 8.01
C LYS A 180 -6.24 -14.30 7.39
N GLY A 181 -6.04 -14.99 6.29
CA GLY A 181 -7.07 -15.84 5.70
C GLY A 181 -6.69 -16.42 4.35
N THR A 182 -7.72 -16.81 3.61
CA THR A 182 -7.61 -17.41 2.28
C THR A 182 -8.29 -16.53 1.24
N ILE A 183 -7.69 -16.47 0.05
CA ILE A 183 -8.18 -15.68 -1.07
C ILE A 183 -8.14 -16.55 -2.33
N ARG A 184 -9.25 -16.63 -3.06
CA ARG A 184 -9.37 -17.45 -4.28
C ARG A 184 -10.42 -16.89 -5.22
N ASN A 185 -10.08 -16.79 -6.52
CA ASN A 185 -11.03 -16.39 -7.56
C ASN A 185 -11.80 -15.08 -7.24
N GLY A 186 -11.09 -14.09 -6.68
CA GLY A 186 -11.67 -12.81 -6.27
C GLY A 186 -12.49 -12.84 -4.98
N GLU A 187 -12.63 -14.00 -4.31
CA GLU A 187 -13.30 -14.11 -3.02
C GLU A 187 -12.27 -14.11 -1.88
N THR A 188 -12.56 -13.33 -0.83
CA THR A 188 -11.68 -13.13 0.33
C THR A 188 -12.38 -13.64 1.58
N ASP A 189 -11.79 -14.62 2.26
CA ASP A 189 -12.19 -15.10 3.58
C ASP A 189 -11.04 -14.82 4.56
N MET A 190 -11.06 -13.61 5.15
CA MET A 190 -10.02 -13.14 6.06
C MET A 190 -10.60 -12.68 7.40
N THR A 191 -9.84 -12.96 8.45
CA THR A 191 -10.12 -12.52 9.81
C THR A 191 -9.26 -11.30 10.15
N PHE A 192 -9.90 -10.28 10.73
CA PHE A 192 -9.28 -9.06 11.23
C PHE A 192 -9.62 -8.92 12.73
N PRO A 193 -8.80 -9.48 13.63
CA PRO A 193 -9.09 -9.45 15.06
C PRO A 193 -8.90 -8.05 15.66
N ASP A 194 -9.55 -7.81 16.79
CA ASP A 194 -9.40 -6.55 17.53
C ASP A 194 -7.95 -6.37 18.00
N SER A 195 -7.44 -5.13 17.93
CA SER A 195 -6.09 -4.80 18.36
C SER A 195 -5.83 -5.22 19.80
N GLY A 196 -4.69 -5.88 20.04
CA GLY A 196 -4.25 -6.37 21.34
C GLY A 196 -4.94 -7.65 21.82
N SER A 197 -5.86 -8.22 21.03
CA SER A 197 -6.47 -9.53 21.35
C SER A 197 -5.46 -10.68 21.19
N ASN A 198 -5.74 -11.81 21.85
CA ASN A 198 -4.89 -13.00 21.68
C ASN A 198 -4.85 -13.46 20.22
N ASP A 199 -5.99 -13.45 19.53
CA ASP A 199 -6.06 -13.81 18.11
C ASP A 199 -5.19 -12.90 17.24
N ALA A 200 -5.07 -11.61 17.58
CA ALA A 200 -4.16 -10.71 16.88
C ALA A 200 -2.69 -11.14 17.05
N PHE A 201 -2.29 -11.48 18.27
CA PHE A 201 -0.93 -11.97 18.55
C PHE A 201 -0.65 -13.35 17.91
N GLU A 202 -1.63 -14.25 17.82
CA GLU A 202 -1.46 -15.51 17.08
C GLU A 202 -1.13 -15.26 15.60
N ILE A 203 -1.74 -14.24 14.98
CA ILE A 203 -1.39 -13.83 13.62
C ILE A 203 0.02 -13.24 13.57
N VAL A 204 0.41 -12.43 14.56
CA VAL A 204 1.79 -11.92 14.66
C VAL A 204 2.80 -13.07 14.67
N PHE A 205 2.63 -14.08 15.52
CA PHE A 205 3.55 -15.22 15.58
C PHE A 205 3.59 -16.02 14.29
N PHE A 206 2.45 -16.13 13.60
CA PHE A 206 2.38 -16.77 12.29
C PHE A 206 3.16 -16.00 11.21
N VAL A 207 3.16 -14.67 11.25
CA VAL A 207 3.84 -13.81 10.27
C VAL A 207 5.29 -13.48 10.66
N LYS A 208 5.61 -13.51 11.95
CA LYS A 208 6.93 -13.17 12.50
C LYS A 208 7.36 -14.30 13.44
N PRO A 209 7.72 -15.48 12.89
CA PRO A 209 8.07 -16.65 13.69
C PRO A 209 9.28 -16.37 14.58
N GLY A 210 9.27 -16.93 15.80
CA GLY A 210 10.27 -16.71 16.84
C GLY A 210 9.92 -15.60 17.82
N LEU A 211 8.96 -14.70 17.50
CA LEU A 211 8.51 -13.69 18.46
C LEU A 211 7.83 -14.30 19.69
N GLU A 212 7.18 -15.45 19.55
CA GLU A 212 6.56 -16.21 20.63
C GLU A 212 7.56 -16.61 21.74
N GLU A 213 8.86 -16.65 21.43
CA GLU A 213 9.90 -16.91 22.43
C GLU A 213 10.05 -15.76 23.44
N TYR A 214 9.63 -14.55 23.08
CA TYR A 214 9.76 -13.35 23.90
C TYR A 214 8.46 -12.93 24.60
N LEU A 215 7.33 -13.54 24.25
CA LEU A 215 6.02 -13.25 24.85
C LEU A 215 5.46 -14.45 25.62
N GLU A 216 4.73 -14.18 26.70
CA GLU A 216 3.99 -15.18 27.47
C GLU A 216 2.51 -14.82 27.53
N LEU A 217 1.66 -15.85 27.52
CA LEU A 217 0.22 -15.69 27.67
C LEU A 217 -0.13 -15.55 29.15
N THR A 218 -0.74 -14.42 29.51
CA THR A 218 -1.22 -14.12 30.88
C THR A 218 -2.75 -14.05 30.93
N ASN A 219 -3.31 -13.87 32.12
CA ASN A 219 -4.75 -13.63 32.29
C ASN A 219 -5.23 -12.33 31.62
N GLU A 220 -4.32 -11.41 31.31
CA GLU A 220 -4.60 -10.15 30.62
C GLU A 220 -4.22 -10.18 29.13
N GLY A 221 -3.85 -11.35 28.60
CA GLY A 221 -3.36 -11.53 27.23
C GLY A 221 -1.84 -11.66 27.14
N TYR A 222 -1.30 -11.55 25.93
CA TYR A 222 0.15 -11.68 25.68
C TYR A 222 0.95 -10.50 26.28
N ARG A 223 2.04 -10.81 26.98
CA ARG A 223 2.97 -9.85 27.60
C ARG A 223 4.42 -10.24 27.33
N TRP A 224 5.33 -9.27 27.31
CA TRP A 224 6.77 -9.54 27.24
C TRP A 224 7.23 -10.34 28.45
N LYS A 225 8.05 -11.38 28.22
CA LYS A 225 8.74 -12.10 29.29
C LYS A 225 9.70 -11.14 29.98
N ALA A 226 9.73 -11.21 31.31
CA ALA A 226 10.63 -10.42 32.16
C ALA A 226 12.09 -10.86 32.06
#